data_AF-A0A537JDN9-F1
#
_entry.id   AF-A0A537JDN9-F1
#
_cell.length_a   1.000
_cell.length_b   1.000
_cell.length_c   1.000
_cell.angle_alpha   90.00
_cell.angle_beta   90.00
_cell.angle_gamma   90.00
#
_symmetry.space_group_name_H-M   'P 1'
#
loop_
_entity.id
_entity.type
_entity.pdbx_description
1 polymer ?
#
loop_
_entity_poly.entity_id
_entity_poly.type
_entity_poly.pdbx_seq_one_letter_code
_entity_poly.pdbx_strand_id
1 'polypeptide(L)'
;MPTSSTSTPPRFNSSRRLSDGTLAGSVLAMIRGVHNFERAASLGLREAVQSATLVPARLLGLSRKGRIAAGCDADLVVLDREGSVALTLVSGEVAFRRGGPG
;
A
#
# COMPACT_ATOMS: atom_id res chain seq x y z
N MET A 1 -6.09 -39.13 22.93
CA MET A 1 -6.19 -38.66 21.53
C MET A 1 -7.03 -37.39 21.50
N PRO A 2 -6.45 -36.18 21.60
CA PRO A 2 -7.21 -34.95 21.41
C PRO A 2 -7.22 -34.59 19.92
N THR A 3 -8.40 -34.33 19.35
CA THR A 3 -8.54 -33.79 18.00
C THR A 3 -8.23 -32.29 18.03
N SER A 4 -7.13 -31.90 17.41
CA SER A 4 -6.69 -30.52 17.25
C SER A 4 -7.64 -29.78 16.32
N SER A 5 -8.53 -28.97 16.90
CA SER A 5 -9.26 -27.91 16.20
C SER A 5 -8.29 -26.78 15.86
N THR A 6 -7.64 -26.86 14.70
CA THR A 6 -6.87 -25.74 14.14
C THR A 6 -7.86 -24.64 13.74
N SER A 7 -8.05 -23.65 14.62
CA SER A 7 -8.72 -22.41 14.24
C SER A 7 -7.86 -21.70 13.21
N THR A 8 -8.21 -21.87 11.93
CA THR A 8 -7.68 -21.01 10.86
C THR A 8 -7.90 -19.56 11.29
N PRO A 9 -6.86 -18.71 11.36
CA PRO A 9 -7.07 -17.31 11.71
C PRO A 9 -8.07 -16.70 10.71
N PRO A 10 -8.97 -15.82 11.14
CA PRO A 10 -9.98 -15.26 10.25
C PRO A 10 -9.29 -14.65 9.04
N ARG A 11 -9.54 -15.22 7.86
CA ARG A 11 -9.23 -14.56 6.60
C ARG A 11 -10.16 -13.36 6.53
N PHE A 12 -9.68 -12.19 6.96
CA PHE A 12 -10.39 -10.94 6.77
C PHE A 12 -10.38 -10.57 5.29
N ASN A 13 -11.21 -11.24 4.48
CA ASN A 13 -11.66 -10.71 3.21
C ASN A 13 -12.71 -9.64 3.52
N SER A 14 -12.26 -8.47 3.99
CA SER A 14 -13.11 -7.32 4.28
C SER A 14 -13.56 -6.65 2.97
N SER A 15 -14.17 -7.41 2.07
CA SER A 15 -14.76 -6.90 0.83
C SER A 15 -16.00 -6.07 1.17
N ARG A 16 -16.04 -4.80 0.75
CA ARG A 16 -17.31 -4.04 0.76
C ARG A 16 -18.22 -4.65 -0.30
N ARG A 17 -19.46 -4.93 0.05
CA ARG A 17 -20.46 -5.50 -0.84
C ARG A 17 -21.75 -4.69 -0.78
N LEU A 18 -22.44 -4.62 -1.91
CA LEU A 18 -23.82 -4.13 -1.98
C LEU A 18 -24.77 -5.17 -1.35
N SER A 19 -26.03 -4.78 -1.16
CA SER A 19 -27.07 -5.65 -0.57
C SER A 19 -27.34 -6.91 -1.39
N ASP A 20 -27.02 -6.90 -2.70
CA ASP A 20 -27.13 -8.05 -3.60
C ASP A 20 -25.87 -8.95 -3.61
N GLY A 21 -24.85 -8.62 -2.83
CA GLY A 21 -23.58 -9.34 -2.74
C GLY A 21 -22.50 -8.90 -3.73
N THR A 22 -22.78 -7.96 -4.64
CA THR A 22 -21.81 -7.41 -5.60
C THR A 22 -20.68 -6.67 -4.90
N LEU A 23 -19.43 -6.80 -5.37
CA LEU A 23 -18.28 -6.08 -4.81
C LEU A 23 -18.41 -4.56 -5.03
N ALA A 24 -18.32 -3.79 -3.94
CA ALA A 24 -18.40 -2.34 -3.92
C ALA A 24 -17.05 -1.72 -3.53
N GLY A 25 -16.03 -2.01 -4.36
CA GLY A 25 -14.67 -1.54 -4.15
C GLY A 25 -13.86 -2.35 -3.13
N SER A 26 -12.78 -1.76 -2.65
CA SER A 26 -11.81 -2.42 -1.78
C SER A 26 -11.53 -1.58 -0.53
N VAL A 27 -11.27 -2.24 0.60
CA VAL A 27 -10.74 -1.61 1.82
C VAL A 27 -9.23 -1.83 1.96
N LEU A 28 -8.58 -2.32 0.90
CA LEU A 28 -7.16 -2.63 0.91
C LEU A 28 -6.34 -1.35 1.00
N ALA A 29 -5.54 -1.25 2.06
CA ALA A 29 -4.54 -0.20 2.17
C ALA A 29 -3.49 -0.34 1.06
N MET A 30 -3.05 0.78 0.48
CA MET A 30 -2.16 0.79 -0.68
C MET A 30 -0.86 -0.01 -0.45
N ILE A 31 -0.22 0.12 0.72
CA ILE A 31 1.00 -0.63 1.04
C ILE A 31 0.77 -2.15 1.03
N ARG A 32 -0.42 -2.62 1.46
CA ARG A 32 -0.77 -4.03 1.34
C ARG A 32 -0.98 -4.42 -0.12
N GLY A 33 -1.53 -3.52 -0.95
CA GLY A 33 -1.63 -3.70 -2.39
C GLY A 33 -0.28 -3.89 -3.07
N VAL A 34 0.71 -3.07 -2.71
CA VAL A 34 2.09 -3.21 -3.21
C VAL A 34 2.67 -4.58 -2.87
N HIS A 35 2.61 -4.97 -1.59
CA HIS A 35 3.11 -6.28 -1.14
C HIS A 35 2.34 -7.46 -1.74
N ASN A 36 1.03 -7.32 -1.94
CA ASN A 36 0.22 -8.33 -2.63
C ASN A 36 0.66 -8.48 -4.09
N PHE A 37 0.90 -7.37 -4.78
CA PHE A 37 1.32 -7.38 -6.17
C PHE A 37 2.73 -7.94 -6.35
N GLU A 38 3.67 -7.54 -5.47
CA GLU A 38 5.02 -8.11 -5.40
C GLU A 38 4.97 -9.65 -5.34
N ARG A 39 4.22 -10.20 -4.38
CA ARG A 39 4.08 -11.66 -4.21
C ARG A 39 3.33 -12.34 -5.36
N ALA A 40 2.26 -11.74 -5.84
CA ALA A 40 1.40 -12.35 -6.86
C ALA A 40 2.04 -12.35 -8.25
N ALA A 41 2.81 -11.31 -8.57
CA ALA A 41 3.49 -11.17 -9.86
C ALA A 41 4.93 -11.70 -9.84
N SER A 42 5.43 -12.17 -8.68
CA SER A 42 6.82 -12.58 -8.47
C SER A 42 7.82 -11.51 -8.92
N LEU A 43 7.49 -10.24 -8.67
CA LEU A 43 8.32 -9.08 -8.98
C LEU A 43 9.03 -8.61 -7.71
N GLY A 44 10.09 -7.81 -7.85
CA GLY A 44 10.72 -7.16 -6.71
C GLY A 44 9.89 -5.99 -6.17
N LEU A 45 10.15 -5.60 -4.91
CA LEU A 45 9.54 -4.44 -4.28
C LEU A 45 9.66 -3.17 -5.12
N ARG A 46 10.78 -2.99 -5.83
CA ARG A 46 11.00 -1.81 -6.70
C ARG A 46 9.96 -1.73 -7.80
N GLU A 47 9.75 -2.80 -8.54
CA GLU A 47 8.77 -2.87 -9.63
C GLU A 47 7.35 -2.72 -9.08
N ALA A 48 7.05 -3.33 -7.93
CA ALA A 48 5.74 -3.18 -7.28
C ALA A 48 5.47 -1.73 -6.85
N VAL A 49 6.47 -1.05 -6.28
CA VAL A 49 6.37 0.38 -5.92
C VAL A 49 6.23 1.25 -7.16
N GLN A 50 6.96 0.97 -8.24
CA GLN A 50 6.82 1.71 -9.50
C GLN A 50 5.41 1.59 -10.09
N SER A 51 4.82 0.40 -10.06
CA SER A 51 3.43 0.18 -10.49
C SER A 51 2.42 0.98 -9.68
N ALA A 52 2.72 1.23 -8.40
CA ALA A 52 1.88 2.03 -7.51
C ALA A 52 2.15 3.55 -7.58
N THR A 53 3.26 4.00 -8.18
CA THR A 53 3.70 5.41 -8.10
C THR A 53 4.09 5.98 -9.47
N LEU A 54 5.22 5.56 -10.04
CA LEU A 54 5.76 6.07 -11.30
C LEU A 54 4.81 5.84 -12.49
N VAL A 55 4.24 4.64 -12.60
CA VAL A 55 3.36 4.26 -13.71
C VAL A 55 2.10 5.13 -13.74
N PRO A 56 1.31 5.26 -12.65
CA PRO A 56 0.14 6.14 -12.66
C PRO A 56 0.51 7.61 -12.82
N ALA A 57 1.63 8.08 -12.24
CA ALA A 57 2.09 9.45 -12.44
C ALA A 57 2.36 9.77 -13.92
N ARG A 58 3.02 8.84 -14.64
CA ARG A 58 3.24 8.98 -16.10
C ARG A 58 1.93 8.96 -16.88
N LEU A 59 1.03 8.02 -16.56
CA LEU A 59 -0.26 7.90 -17.23
C LEU A 59 -1.09 9.18 -17.12
N LEU A 60 -1.01 9.86 -15.97
CA LEU A 60 -1.74 11.09 -15.68
C LEU A 60 -0.98 12.37 -16.06
N GLY A 61 0.23 12.28 -16.63
CA GLY A 61 1.04 13.45 -16.98
C GLY A 61 1.61 14.23 -15.79
N LEU A 62 1.68 13.61 -14.60
CA LEU A 62 2.15 14.23 -13.36
C LEU A 62 3.69 14.21 -13.30
N SER A 63 4.32 15.16 -13.99
CA SER A 63 5.78 15.21 -14.19
C SER A 63 6.61 15.32 -12.89
N ARG A 64 6.03 15.88 -11.82
CA ARG A 64 6.64 16.10 -10.50
C ARG A 64 6.34 15.00 -9.47
N LYS A 65 5.60 13.95 -9.84
CA LYS A 65 5.15 12.88 -8.92
C LYS A 65 5.79 11.53 -9.28
N GLY A 66 5.70 10.59 -8.33
CA GLY A 66 6.05 9.17 -8.54
C GLY A 66 7.55 8.90 -8.71
N ARG A 67 8.42 9.87 -8.38
CA ARG A 67 9.89 9.75 -8.44
C ARG A 67 10.53 10.53 -7.30
N ILE A 68 11.70 10.04 -6.88
CA ILE A 68 12.57 10.75 -5.94
C ILE A 68 13.69 11.39 -6.78
N ALA A 69 13.52 12.68 -7.07
CA ALA A 69 14.49 13.47 -7.84
C ALA A 69 14.34 14.96 -7.47
N ALA A 70 15.41 15.74 -7.67
CA ALA A 70 15.35 17.19 -7.49
C ALA A 70 14.26 17.81 -8.40
N GLY A 71 13.51 18.77 -7.85
CA GLY A 71 12.40 19.42 -8.54
C GLY A 71 11.07 18.64 -8.54
N CYS A 72 11.03 17.41 -8.02
CA CYS A 72 9.78 16.70 -7.74
C CYS A 72 9.17 17.16 -6.41
N ASP A 73 7.88 16.93 -6.24
CA ASP A 73 7.22 17.20 -4.96
C ASP A 73 7.69 16.19 -3.91
N ALA A 74 7.87 16.65 -2.67
CA ALA A 74 8.27 15.80 -1.54
C ALA A 74 7.09 14.97 -1.00
N ASP A 75 6.44 14.22 -1.89
CA ASP A 75 5.42 13.22 -1.59
C ASP A 75 6.11 11.86 -1.40
N LEU A 76 6.46 11.54 -0.16
CA LEU A 76 7.31 10.39 0.15
C LEU A 76 6.63 9.49 1.17
N VAL A 77 6.86 8.18 1.03
CA VAL A 77 6.48 7.17 2.01
C VAL A 77 7.74 6.43 2.42
N VAL A 78 8.05 6.43 3.72
CA VAL A 78 9.16 5.67 4.29
C VAL A 78 8.62 4.38 4.86
N LEU A 79 9.22 3.27 4.44
CA LEU A 79 8.92 1.94 4.95
C LEU A 79 9.99 1.53 5.96
N ASP A 80 9.61 0.78 6.98
CA ASP A 80 10.56 0.08 7.85
C ASP A 80 11.10 -1.20 7.19
N ARG A 81 11.94 -1.94 7.92
CA ARG A 81 12.55 -3.18 7.44
C ARG A 81 11.53 -4.29 7.19
N GLU A 82 10.39 -4.22 7.86
CA GLU A 82 9.26 -5.13 7.75
C GLU A 82 8.30 -4.72 6.61
N GLY A 83 8.60 -3.64 5.88
CA GLY A 83 7.79 -3.14 4.76
C GLY A 83 6.53 -2.39 5.19
N SER A 84 6.40 -2.01 6.47
CA SER A 84 5.28 -1.22 7.00
C SER A 84 5.58 0.28 6.92
N VAL A 85 4.53 1.09 6.73
CA VAL A 85 4.68 2.56 6.66
C VAL A 85 5.11 3.12 8.02
N ALA A 86 6.24 3.81 8.04
CA ALA A 86 6.78 4.49 9.21
C ALA A 86 6.54 6.01 9.17
N LEU A 87 6.59 6.62 7.99
CA LEU A 87 6.43 8.06 7.78
C LEU A 87 5.81 8.33 6.40
N THR A 88 4.90 9.30 6.33
CA THR A 88 4.39 9.86 5.07
C THR A 88 4.60 11.36 5.07
N LEU A 89 5.18 11.86 3.99
CA LEU A 89 5.32 13.27 3.67
C LEU A 89 4.39 13.61 2.51
N VAL A 90 3.69 14.75 2.61
CA VAL A 90 2.89 15.32 1.51
C VAL A 90 3.37 16.73 1.30
N SER A 91 3.92 17.00 0.12
CA SER A 91 4.53 18.29 -0.23
C SER A 91 5.58 18.77 0.79
N GLY A 92 6.30 17.82 1.38
CA GLY A 92 7.37 18.09 2.37
C GLY A 92 6.90 18.12 3.82
N GLU A 93 5.59 18.15 4.06
CA GLU A 93 5.01 18.18 5.41
C GLU A 93 4.70 16.77 5.93
N VAL A 94 4.92 16.53 7.22
CA VAL A 94 4.63 15.24 7.85
C VAL A 94 3.11 15.05 7.96
N ALA A 95 2.57 14.18 7.12
CA ALA A 95 1.15 13.81 7.14
C ALA A 95 0.86 12.60 8.02
N PHE A 96 1.86 11.73 8.23
CA PHE A 96 1.75 10.58 9.12
C PHE A 96 3.13 10.23 9.68
N ARG A 97 3.21 9.94 10.97
CA ARG A 97 4.40 9.35 11.59
C ARG A 97 3.96 8.29 12.58
N ARG A 98 4.45 7.07 12.42
CA ARG A 98 4.16 5.98 13.34
C ARG A 98 4.72 6.31 14.73
N GLY A 99 3.86 6.31 15.74
CA GLY A 99 4.22 6.63 17.13
C GLY A 99 4.44 8.12 17.42
N GLY A 100 4.08 9.03 16.51
CA GLY A 100 4.06 10.47 16.78
C GLY A 100 2.83 10.89 17.61
N PRO A 101 2.86 12.05 18.28
CA PRO A 101 1.65 12.63 18.87
C PRO A 101 0.64 12.92 17.76
N GLY A 102 -0.60 12.45 17.95
CA GLY A 102 -1.70 12.62 17.02
C GLY A 102 -2.28 14.02 17.01
#